data_AF-W5M2S2-F1
#
_entry.id   AF-W5M2S2-F1
#
_cell.length_a   1.000
_cell.length_b   1.000
_cell.length_c   1.000
_cell.angle_alpha   90.00
_cell.angle_beta   90.00
_cell.angle_gamma   90.00
#
_symmetry.space_group_name_H-M   'P 1'
#
loop_
_entity.id
_entity.type
_entity.pdbx_description
1 polymer ?
#
loop_
_entity_poly.entity_id
_entity_poly.type
_entity_poly.pdbx_seq_one_letter_code
_entity_poly.pdbx_strand_id
1 'polypeptide(L)'
;TARLINTILPAIILLSYAQLALLLGQFKVIVPAEPVDTTVGSSIVLPCRLSPEMSAAAMEVRWFKENFDNLVFLYKEGKETEGSDYRSRVRLFRQEMERGNVSLLLQNVRISDQGLYKCHVSSVDWYEEPQLQLRVTREYKRSLVVFCRYVIYTDGKKETQQLLLHTLAPPSVWNRLKSDPSVKRT
;
A
#
# COMPACT_ATOMS: atom_id res chain seq x y z
N THR A 1 -10.75 46.89 -23.69
CA THR A 1 -9.47 47.20 -23.02
C THR A 1 -9.51 46.83 -21.54
N ALA A 2 -10.43 47.34 -20.70
CA ALA A 2 -10.52 46.98 -19.27
C ALA A 2 -10.87 45.50 -18.96
N ARG A 3 -11.69 44.84 -19.79
CA ARG A 3 -12.05 43.41 -19.61
C ARG A 3 -10.90 42.43 -19.87
N LEU A 4 -9.99 42.78 -20.78
CA LEU A 4 -8.77 41.99 -21.04
C LEU A 4 -7.74 42.16 -19.91
N ILE A 5 -7.65 43.37 -19.33
CA ILE A 5 -6.75 43.66 -18.22
C ILE A 5 -7.17 42.87 -16.95
N ASN A 6 -8.46 42.85 -16.60
CA ASN A 6 -8.96 42.11 -15.43
C ASN A 6 -8.86 40.58 -15.53
N THR A 7 -8.72 40.03 -16.74
CA THR A 7 -8.60 38.57 -16.97
C THR A 7 -7.16 38.13 -17.12
N ILE A 8 -6.29 38.96 -17.70
CA ILE A 8 -4.89 38.63 -17.98
C ILE A 8 -3.98 38.91 -16.78
N LEU A 9 -4.22 39.99 -16.02
CA LEU A 9 -3.42 40.33 -14.84
C LEU A 9 -3.29 39.19 -13.80
N PRO A 10 -4.35 38.50 -13.36
CA PRO A 10 -4.21 37.41 -12.39
C PRO A 10 -3.37 36.26 -12.95
N ALA A 11 -3.48 35.95 -14.25
CA ALA A 11 -2.67 34.92 -14.88
C ALA A 11 -1.18 35.31 -14.91
N ILE A 12 -0.86 36.56 -15.26
CA ILE A 12 0.54 37.07 -15.24
C ILE A 12 1.11 37.03 -13.81
N ILE A 13 0.33 37.42 -12.81
CA ILE A 13 0.74 37.38 -11.40
C ILE A 13 1.04 35.94 -10.98
N LEU A 14 0.14 34.99 -11.29
CA LEU A 14 0.34 33.56 -10.99
C LEU A 14 1.59 32.99 -11.67
N LEU A 15 1.82 33.34 -12.93
CA LEU A 15 3.02 32.93 -13.66
C LEU A 15 4.29 33.53 -13.05
N SER A 16 4.27 34.81 -12.70
CA SER A 16 5.42 35.49 -12.07
C SER A 16 5.76 34.88 -10.71
N TYR A 17 4.75 34.52 -9.91
CA TYR A 17 4.92 33.84 -8.63
C TYR A 17 5.48 32.42 -8.81
N ALA A 18 4.93 31.65 -9.76
CA ALA A 18 5.42 30.31 -10.04
C ALA A 18 6.91 30.34 -10.45
N GLN A 19 7.29 31.30 -11.29
CA GLN A 19 8.66 31.45 -11.77
C GLN A 19 9.62 31.91 -10.66
N LEU A 20 9.17 32.79 -9.77
CA LEU A 20 9.92 33.17 -8.57
C LEU A 20 10.08 31.99 -7.60
N ALA A 21 9.03 31.20 -7.36
CA ALA A 21 9.09 30.02 -6.51
C ALA A 21 10.07 28.98 -7.04
N LEU A 22 10.11 28.78 -8.36
CA LEU A 22 11.10 27.95 -9.05
C LEU A 22 12.54 28.45 -8.83
N LEU A 23 12.78 29.77 -8.91
CA LEU A 23 14.09 30.37 -8.64
C LEU A 23 14.53 30.20 -7.18
N LEU A 24 13.57 30.24 -6.25
CA LEU A 24 13.82 30.03 -4.82
C LEU A 24 13.93 28.53 -4.45
N GLY A 25 13.79 27.61 -5.41
CA GLY A 25 13.84 26.17 -5.16
C GLY A 25 12.68 25.67 -4.28
N GLN A 26 11.58 26.42 -4.19
CA GLN A 26 10.42 26.01 -3.40
C GLN A 26 9.63 24.93 -4.15
N PHE A 27 9.17 23.93 -3.39
CA PHE A 27 8.38 22.83 -3.92
C PHE A 27 7.25 22.46 -2.96
N LYS A 28 6.27 21.74 -3.48
CA LYS A 28 5.27 21.00 -2.71
C LYS A 28 5.57 19.52 -2.78
N VAL A 29 5.27 18.80 -1.70
CA VAL A 29 5.28 17.35 -1.69
C VAL A 29 3.83 16.88 -1.76
N ILE A 30 3.54 16.05 -2.74
CA ILE A 30 2.20 15.53 -3.02
C ILE A 30 2.14 14.06 -2.60
N VAL A 31 1.19 13.76 -1.73
CA VAL A 31 0.82 12.41 -1.29
C VAL A 31 -0.68 12.20 -1.48
N PRO A 32 -1.17 10.95 -1.53
CA PRO A 32 -2.60 10.68 -1.61
C PRO A 32 -3.34 11.20 -0.38
N ALA A 33 -4.51 11.82 -0.59
CA ALA A 33 -5.42 12.18 0.50
C ALA A 33 -6.17 10.96 1.05
N GLU A 34 -6.50 10.01 0.17
CA GLU A 34 -7.11 8.75 0.54
C GLU A 34 -6.07 7.78 1.11
N PRO A 35 -6.46 6.92 2.07
CA PRO A 35 -5.55 5.92 2.60
C PRO A 35 -5.09 4.91 1.53
N VAL A 36 -3.84 4.49 1.64
CA VAL A 36 -3.26 3.43 0.81
C VAL A 36 -3.59 2.08 1.46
N ASP A 37 -4.32 1.23 0.75
CA ASP A 37 -4.73 -0.08 1.25
C ASP A 37 -3.78 -1.18 0.75
N THR A 38 -3.46 -2.12 1.63
CA THR A 38 -2.60 -3.28 1.30
C THR A 38 -2.94 -4.49 2.17
N THR A 39 -2.31 -5.63 1.88
CA THR A 39 -2.50 -6.90 2.60
C THR A 39 -1.21 -7.38 3.23
N VAL A 40 -1.31 -8.11 4.35
CA VAL A 40 -0.15 -8.70 5.02
C VAL A 40 0.63 -9.61 4.08
N GLY A 41 1.96 -9.49 4.10
CA GLY A 41 2.91 -10.28 3.30
C GLY A 41 3.12 -9.75 1.88
N SER A 42 2.34 -8.76 1.44
CA SER A 42 2.50 -8.13 0.13
C SER A 42 3.64 -7.11 0.10
N SER A 43 3.84 -6.47 -1.06
CA SER A 43 4.70 -5.30 -1.23
C SER A 43 3.85 -4.13 -1.74
N ILE A 44 4.08 -2.93 -1.22
CA ILE A 44 3.30 -1.73 -1.53
C ILE A 44 4.23 -0.53 -1.75
N VAL A 45 3.82 0.39 -2.62
CA VAL A 45 4.50 1.68 -2.78
C VAL A 45 3.71 2.74 -2.03
N LEU A 46 4.37 3.46 -1.12
CA LEU A 46 3.87 4.65 -0.47
C LEU A 46 4.19 5.86 -1.36
N PRO A 47 3.19 6.47 -2.04
CA PRO A 47 3.46 7.49 -3.03
C PRO A 47 3.88 8.81 -2.39
N CYS A 48 4.95 9.41 -2.91
CA CYS A 48 5.40 10.75 -2.52
C CYS A 48 6.17 11.38 -3.68
N ARG A 49 5.75 12.57 -4.14
CA ARG A 49 6.36 13.24 -5.29
C ARG A 49 6.45 14.74 -5.11
N LEU A 50 7.44 15.36 -5.73
CA LEU A 50 7.58 16.81 -5.78
C LEU A 50 6.64 17.43 -6.84
N SER A 51 6.20 18.66 -6.55
CA SER A 51 5.47 19.52 -7.46
C SER A 51 5.98 20.96 -7.32
N PRO A 52 6.50 21.60 -8.37
CA PRO A 52 6.67 21.05 -9.72
C PRO A 52 7.69 19.89 -9.78
N GLU A 53 7.74 19.18 -10.90
CA GLU A 53 8.73 18.13 -11.12
C GLU A 53 10.14 18.73 -11.09
N MET A 54 10.99 18.24 -10.19
CA MET A 54 12.38 18.66 -10.04
C MET A 54 13.20 17.57 -9.37
N SER A 55 14.52 17.60 -9.53
CA SER A 55 15.39 16.57 -8.94
C SER A 55 15.44 16.66 -7.42
N ALA A 56 15.17 15.53 -6.77
CA ALA A 56 15.33 15.32 -5.33
C ALA A 56 16.69 14.67 -4.98
N ALA A 57 17.57 14.44 -5.96
CA ALA A 57 18.81 13.68 -5.76
C ALA A 57 19.77 14.31 -4.73
N ALA A 58 19.76 15.64 -4.63
CA ALA A 58 20.55 16.42 -3.67
C ALA A 58 19.80 16.79 -2.38
N MET A 59 18.53 16.37 -2.24
CA MET A 59 17.69 16.68 -1.09
C MET A 59 17.81 15.60 0.00
N GLU A 60 17.49 15.95 1.24
CA GLU A 60 17.22 14.94 2.27
C GLU A 60 15.79 14.43 2.09
N VAL A 61 15.63 13.11 2.05
CA VAL A 61 14.32 12.43 2.00
C VAL A 61 14.22 11.52 3.20
N ARG A 62 13.25 11.78 4.07
CA ARG A 62 13.03 11.01 5.29
C ARG A 62 11.59 10.53 5.35
N TRP A 63 11.44 9.23 5.50
CA TRP A 63 10.19 8.58 5.85
C TRP A 63 10.22 8.18 7.32
N PHE A 64 9.15 8.53 8.03
CA PHE A 64 8.95 8.11 9.41
C PHE A 64 7.48 7.84 9.70
N LYS A 65 7.22 6.99 10.69
CA LYS A 65 5.87 6.54 11.04
C LYS A 65 5.42 7.21 12.33
N GLU A 66 4.32 7.97 12.28
CA GLU A 66 3.73 8.72 13.40
C GLU A 66 4.66 9.80 13.97
N ASN A 67 5.71 9.40 14.68
CA ASN A 67 6.71 10.26 15.33
C ASN A 67 8.01 10.31 14.53
N PHE A 68 8.71 11.44 14.57
CA PHE A 68 9.96 11.66 13.83
C PHE A 68 11.06 10.64 14.14
N ASP A 69 11.09 10.14 15.38
CA ASP A 69 12.06 9.16 15.86
C ASP A 69 11.82 7.74 15.35
N ASN A 70 10.58 7.44 14.91
CA ASN A 70 10.22 6.17 14.31
C ASN A 70 10.65 6.13 12.84
N LEU A 71 11.97 6.16 12.64
CA LEU A 71 12.57 6.14 11.32
C LEU A 71 12.10 4.92 10.54
N VAL A 72 11.63 5.15 9.31
CA VAL A 72 11.33 4.11 8.33
C VAL A 72 12.50 4.02 7.35
N PHE A 73 12.85 5.16 6.74
CA PHE A 73 13.93 5.26 5.76
C PHE A 73 14.49 6.69 5.72
N LEU A 74 15.80 6.83 5.58
CA LEU A 74 16.47 8.11 5.39
C LEU A 74 17.42 8.03 4.21
N TYR A 75 17.27 8.96 3.29
CA TYR A 75 18.24 9.29 2.26
C TYR A 75 18.82 10.67 2.54
N LYS A 76 20.14 10.75 2.70
CA LYS A 76 20.87 12.01 2.93
C LYS A 76 22.27 11.91 2.38
N GLU A 77 22.71 12.92 1.62
CA GLU A 77 24.08 13.01 1.09
C GLU A 77 24.52 11.74 0.35
N GLY A 78 23.63 11.16 -0.46
CA GLY A 78 23.92 9.93 -1.21
C GLY A 78 23.79 8.64 -0.40
N LYS A 79 23.67 8.70 0.93
CA LYS A 79 23.62 7.56 1.84
C LYS A 79 22.19 7.19 2.22
N GLU A 80 21.97 5.90 2.44
CA GLU A 80 20.69 5.33 2.88
C GLU A 80 20.82 4.74 4.28
N THR A 81 19.85 5.04 5.14
CA THR A 81 19.72 4.46 6.47
C THR A 81 18.30 3.93 6.65
N GLU A 82 18.18 2.65 7.00
CA GLU A 82 16.90 2.02 7.28
C GLU A 82 16.59 2.04 8.78
N GLY A 83 15.32 2.22 9.12
CA GLY A 83 14.84 2.00 10.48
C GLY A 83 15.02 0.55 10.93
N SER A 84 15.19 0.32 12.23
CA SER A 84 15.40 -1.03 12.79
C SER A 84 14.32 -2.03 12.38
N ASP A 85 13.06 -1.59 12.42
CA ASP A 85 11.89 -2.43 12.14
C ASP A 85 11.63 -2.62 10.64
N TYR A 86 12.30 -1.82 9.82
CA TYR A 86 12.12 -1.77 8.37
C TYR A 86 13.30 -2.36 7.58
N ARG A 87 14.35 -2.82 8.27
CA ARG A 87 15.56 -3.40 7.66
C ARG A 87 15.27 -4.42 6.56
N SER A 88 15.87 -4.21 5.40
CA SER A 88 15.74 -5.00 4.18
C SER A 88 14.31 -5.12 3.66
N ARG A 89 13.42 -4.20 4.06
CA ARG A 89 12.03 -4.13 3.60
C ARG A 89 11.72 -2.85 2.85
N VAL A 90 12.60 -1.86 2.89
CA VAL A 90 12.33 -0.53 2.34
C VAL A 90 13.37 -0.11 1.31
N ARG A 91 12.93 0.60 0.27
CA ARG A 91 13.83 1.23 -0.71
C ARG A 91 13.17 2.42 -1.38
N LEU A 92 13.98 3.38 -1.81
CA LEU A 92 13.58 4.41 -2.77
C LEU A 92 13.87 3.99 -4.21
N PHE A 93 13.20 4.63 -5.15
CA PHE A 93 13.45 4.48 -6.58
C PHE A 93 14.49 5.52 -7.02
N ARG A 94 15.78 5.24 -6.81
CA ARG A 94 16.89 6.19 -7.05
C ARG A 94 16.84 6.89 -8.41
N GLN A 95 16.53 6.15 -9.47
CA GLN A 95 16.47 6.68 -10.83
C GLN A 95 15.31 7.67 -11.03
N GLU A 96 14.24 7.52 -10.26
CA GLU A 96 13.05 8.37 -10.34
C GLU A 96 13.18 9.64 -9.47
N MET A 97 14.19 9.70 -8.59
CA MET A 97 14.45 10.89 -7.78
C MET A 97 14.86 12.09 -8.63
N GLU A 98 15.49 11.88 -9.79
CA GLU A 98 15.79 12.97 -10.74
C GLU A 98 14.53 13.66 -11.28
N ARG A 99 13.39 12.96 -11.22
CA ARG A 99 12.05 13.47 -11.57
C ARG A 99 11.20 13.77 -10.34
N GLY A 100 11.83 13.93 -9.18
CA GLY A 100 11.15 14.30 -7.94
C GLY A 100 10.26 13.22 -7.35
N ASN A 101 10.35 11.96 -7.82
CA ASN A 101 9.63 10.86 -7.21
C ASN A 101 10.47 10.25 -6.08
N VAL A 102 9.96 10.41 -4.87
CA VAL A 102 10.59 9.97 -3.62
C VAL A 102 9.71 8.94 -2.89
N SER A 103 8.89 8.22 -3.67
CA SER A 103 8.02 7.17 -3.18
C SER A 103 8.82 6.02 -2.57
N LEU A 104 8.30 5.45 -1.48
CA LEU A 104 8.94 4.36 -0.75
C LEU A 104 8.30 3.03 -1.12
N LEU A 105 9.08 2.06 -1.60
CA LEU A 105 8.63 0.67 -1.62
C LEU A 105 8.78 0.08 -0.21
N LEU A 106 7.70 -0.49 0.32
CA LEU A 106 7.69 -1.31 1.53
C LEU A 106 7.32 -2.76 1.16
N GLN A 107 8.19 -3.70 1.51
CA GLN A 107 8.06 -5.13 1.22
C GLN A 107 7.73 -5.92 2.48
N ASN A 108 7.10 -7.09 2.30
CA ASN A 108 6.73 -7.98 3.40
C ASN A 108 5.94 -7.21 4.48
N VAL A 109 4.83 -6.61 4.06
CA VAL A 109 4.00 -5.76 4.91
C VAL A 109 3.46 -6.55 6.11
N ARG A 110 3.56 -5.95 7.29
CA ARG A 110 3.09 -6.50 8.57
C ARG A 110 1.91 -5.69 9.08
N ILE A 111 1.11 -6.28 9.98
CA ILE A 111 0.03 -5.54 10.65
C ILE A 111 0.55 -4.34 11.44
N SER A 112 1.74 -4.46 12.03
CA SER A 112 2.42 -3.37 12.74
C SER A 112 2.79 -2.19 11.84
N ASP A 113 2.91 -2.41 10.53
CA ASP A 113 3.24 -1.36 9.58
C ASP A 113 2.03 -0.43 9.35
N GLN A 114 0.80 -0.84 9.69
CA GLN A 114 -0.36 0.04 9.63
C GLN A 114 -0.15 1.31 10.46
N GLY A 115 -0.50 2.46 9.90
CA GLY A 115 -0.42 3.74 10.59
C GLY A 115 -0.23 4.92 9.66
N LEU A 116 0.06 6.06 10.27
CA LEU A 116 0.30 7.31 9.58
C LEU A 116 1.78 7.43 9.23
N TYR A 117 2.10 7.64 7.96
CA TYR A 117 3.45 7.88 7.48
C TYR A 117 3.61 9.32 7.07
N LYS A 118 4.80 9.87 7.30
CA LYS A 118 5.18 11.20 6.82
C LYS A 118 6.36 11.11 5.87
N CYS A 119 6.26 11.85 4.78
CA CYS A 119 7.32 12.01 3.79
C CYS A 119 7.92 13.40 3.94
N HIS A 120 9.01 13.50 4.70
CA HIS A 120 9.74 14.74 4.86
C HIS A 120 10.75 14.88 3.72
N VAL A 121 10.66 15.96 2.96
CA VAL A 121 11.66 16.29 1.94
C VAL A 121 12.18 17.69 2.22
N SER A 122 13.51 17.82 2.35
CA SER A 122 14.15 19.10 2.63
C SER A 122 15.30 19.40 1.68
N SER A 123 15.34 20.66 1.29
CA SER A 123 16.47 21.34 0.66
C SER A 123 17.12 22.28 1.69
N VAL A 124 18.07 23.12 1.25
CA VAL A 124 18.83 24.01 2.15
C VAL A 124 17.91 24.95 2.94
N ASP A 125 16.95 25.60 2.27
CA ASP A 125 16.12 26.66 2.85
C ASP A 125 14.61 26.36 2.83
N TRP A 126 14.22 25.17 2.38
CA TRP A 126 12.81 24.80 2.20
C TRP A 126 12.57 23.33 2.53
N TYR A 127 11.41 23.03 3.11
CA TYR A 127 10.97 21.66 3.36
C TYR A 127 9.45 21.53 3.29
N GLU A 128 9.00 20.31 3.06
CA GLU A 128 7.59 19.93 3.13
C GLU A 128 7.48 18.56 3.82
N GLU A 129 6.39 18.36 4.58
CA GLU A 129 6.15 17.14 5.34
C GLU A 129 4.66 16.75 5.32
N PRO A 130 4.13 16.30 4.18
CA PRO A 130 2.78 15.77 4.14
C PRO A 130 2.70 14.37 4.77
N GLN A 131 1.49 14.01 5.14
CA GLN A 131 1.15 12.74 5.79
C GLN A 131 0.24 11.90 4.90
N LEU A 132 0.41 10.58 4.94
CA LEU A 132 -0.49 9.62 4.30
C LEU A 132 -0.79 8.46 5.26
N GLN A 133 -1.99 7.89 5.14
CA GLN A 133 -2.42 6.77 5.95
C GLN A 133 -2.19 5.45 5.21
N LEU A 134 -1.48 4.50 5.82
CA LEU A 134 -1.42 3.11 5.38
C LEU A 134 -2.44 2.28 6.15
N ARG A 135 -3.27 1.52 5.44
CA ARG A 135 -4.22 0.53 6.00
C ARG A 135 -3.79 -0.86 5.58
N VAL A 136 -3.70 -1.77 6.56
CA VAL A 136 -3.25 -3.15 6.32
C VAL A 136 -4.36 -4.11 6.69
N THR A 137 -4.80 -4.88 5.70
CA THR A 137 -5.81 -5.92 5.89
C THR A 137 -5.17 -7.30 5.94
N ARG A 138 -5.82 -8.24 6.64
CA ARG A 138 -5.46 -9.65 6.57
C ARG A 138 -6.27 -10.28 5.45
N GLU A 139 -5.61 -10.87 4.47
CA GLU A 139 -6.28 -11.85 3.62
C GLU A 139 -6.55 -13.10 4.44
N TYR A 140 -7.78 -13.22 4.93
CA TYR A 140 -8.27 -14.51 5.37
C TYR A 140 -8.53 -15.35 4.13
N LYS A 141 -7.63 -16.30 3.83
CA LYS A 141 -8.03 -17.46 3.02
C LYS A 141 -9.13 -18.17 3.81
N ARG A 142 -10.40 -17.87 3.54
CA ARG A 142 -11.51 -18.69 4.01
C ARG A 142 -11.30 -20.07 3.42
N SER A 143 -10.80 -21.02 4.22
CA SER A 143 -10.99 -22.43 3.91
C SER A 143 -12.49 -22.65 3.89
N LEU A 144 -13.05 -22.86 2.70
CA LEU A 144 -14.42 -23.38 2.57
C LEU A 144 -14.44 -24.74 3.26
N VAL A 145 -14.99 -24.78 4.47
CA VAL A 145 -15.30 -26.04 5.14
C VAL A 145 -16.57 -26.56 4.51
N VAL A 146 -16.43 -27.52 3.60
CA VAL A 146 -17.56 -28.20 2.98
C VAL A 146 -18.02 -29.29 3.93
N PHE A 147 -19.27 -29.20 4.35
CA PHE A 147 -19.91 -30.24 5.13
C PHE A 147 -20.81 -31.06 4.22
N CYS A 148 -20.51 -32.35 4.08
CA CYS A 148 -21.46 -33.29 3.49
C CYS A 148 -22.39 -33.78 4.60
N ARG A 149 -23.69 -33.56 4.41
CA ARG A 149 -24.73 -34.24 5.18
C ARG A 149 -25.08 -35.53 4.47
N TYR A 150 -24.96 -36.65 5.16
CA TYR A 150 -25.50 -37.92 4.70
C TYR A 150 -26.47 -38.45 5.75
N VAL A 151 -27.48 -39.15 5.26
CA VAL A 151 -28.52 -39.76 6.10
C VAL A 151 -28.26 -41.25 6.11
N ILE A 152 -28.18 -41.82 7.31
CA ILE A 152 -28.12 -43.26 7.51
C ILE A 152 -29.46 -43.76 8.05
N TYR A 153 -29.85 -44.96 7.65
CA TYR A 153 -31.05 -45.63 8.14
C TYR A 153 -30.62 -46.93 8.83
N THR A 154 -30.78 -46.98 10.15
CA THR A 154 -30.44 -48.16 10.97
C THR A 154 -31.69 -48.58 11.73
N ASP A 155 -32.11 -49.84 11.58
CA ASP A 155 -33.27 -50.39 12.29
C ASP A 155 -34.55 -49.51 12.15
N GLY A 156 -34.80 -49.04 10.92
CA GLY A 156 -35.94 -48.16 10.62
C GLY A 156 -35.84 -46.73 11.15
N LYS A 157 -34.80 -46.38 11.92
CA LYS A 157 -34.56 -45.02 12.41
C LYS A 157 -33.68 -44.23 11.43
N LYS A 158 -34.09 -43.00 11.15
CA LYS A 158 -33.38 -42.05 10.29
C LYS A 158 -32.44 -41.21 11.13
N GLU A 159 -31.13 -41.31 10.90
CA GLU A 159 -30.12 -40.51 11.59
C GLU A 159 -29.35 -39.67 10.57
N THR A 160 -29.14 -38.40 10.88
CA THR A 160 -28.42 -37.48 9.98
C THR A 160 -27.05 -37.22 10.57
N GLN A 161 -26.01 -37.54 9.81
CA GLN A 161 -24.63 -37.29 10.21
C GLN A 161 -23.98 -36.26 9.29
N GLN A 162 -23.01 -35.52 9.84
CA GLN A 162 -22.30 -34.46 9.16
C GLN A 162 -20.80 -34.76 9.17
N LEU A 163 -20.20 -34.87 7.98
CA LEU A 163 -18.77 -35.11 7.84
C LEU A 163 -18.04 -33.81 7.49
N LEU A 164 -16.95 -33.54 8.19
CA LEU A 164 -16.02 -32.47 7.84
C LEU A 164 -15.15 -32.94 6.66
N LEU A 165 -15.35 -32.37 5.46
CA LEU A 165 -14.41 -32.59 4.36
C LEU A 165 -13.30 -31.54 4.42
N HIS A 166 -12.15 -31.99 4.91
CA HIS A 166 -10.91 -31.24 4.81
C HIS A 166 -10.42 -31.31 3.36
N THR A 167 -10.77 -30.29 2.56
CA THR A 167 -10.40 -30.12 1.14
C THR A 167 -10.98 -31.14 0.16
N LEU A 168 -11.47 -30.64 -0.98
CA LEU A 168 -12.07 -31.40 -2.08
C LEU A 168 -11.22 -32.63 -2.42
N ALA A 169 -11.71 -33.81 -2.05
CA ALA A 169 -11.04 -35.05 -2.35
C ALA A 169 -10.83 -35.17 -3.88
N PRO A 170 -9.67 -35.66 -4.35
CA PRO A 170 -9.39 -35.78 -5.77
C PRO A 170 -10.46 -36.62 -6.48
N PRO A 171 -10.69 -36.43 -7.79
CA PRO A 171 -11.78 -37.09 -8.55
C PRO A 171 -11.86 -38.61 -8.37
N SER A 172 -10.74 -39.27 -8.07
CA SER A 172 -10.65 -40.69 -7.78
C SER A 172 -11.48 -41.13 -6.56
N VAL A 173 -11.63 -40.27 -5.55
CA VAL A 173 -12.44 -40.54 -4.35
C VAL A 173 -13.94 -40.43 -4.67
N TRP A 174 -14.33 -39.46 -5.48
CA TRP A 174 -15.71 -39.33 -5.96
C TRP A 174 -16.16 -40.51 -6.83
N ASN A 175 -15.26 -41.06 -7.64
CA ASN A 175 -15.59 -42.23 -8.46
C ASN A 175 -15.86 -43.47 -7.61
N ARG A 176 -15.14 -43.65 -6.49
CA ARG A 176 -15.42 -44.72 -5.51
C ARG A 176 -16.73 -44.54 -4.76
N LEU A 177 -17.07 -43.31 -4.36
CA LEU A 177 -18.34 -43.03 -3.68
C LEU A 177 -19.55 -43.21 -4.62
N LYS A 178 -19.40 -42.91 -5.92
CA LYS A 178 -20.45 -43.12 -6.92
C LYS A 178 -20.70 -44.60 -7.24
N SER A 179 -19.72 -45.47 -7.00
CA SER A 179 -19.84 -46.92 -7.22
C SER A 179 -20.35 -47.69 -5.99
N ASP A 180 -20.51 -47.02 -4.85
CA ASP A 180 -21.00 -47.68 -3.63
C ASP A 180 -22.53 -47.84 -3.68
N PRO A 181 -23.07 -49.08 -3.70
CA PRO A 181 -24.51 -49.34 -3.79
C PRO A 181 -25.29 -48.89 -2.54
N SER A 182 -24.62 -48.56 -1.43
CA SER A 182 -25.24 -48.02 -0.23
C SER A 182 -25.52 -46.51 -0.32
N VAL A 183 -24.95 -45.81 -1.30
CA VAL A 183 -25.11 -44.36 -1.50
C VAL A 183 -26.20 -44.09 -2.54
N LYS A 184 -27.42 -43.76 -2.09
CA LYS A 184 -28.51 -43.35 -2.99
C LYS A 184 -28.35 -41.88 -3.39
N ARG A 185 -28.40 -41.62 -4.71
CA ARG A 185 -28.36 -40.27 -5.29
C ARG A 185 -29.77 -39.66 -5.22
N THR A 186 -29.92 -38.55 -4.51
CA THR A 186 -31.11 -37.68 -4.51
C THR A 186 -30.73 -36.30 -4.99
#